data_AF-R1GY33-F1
#
_entry.id   AF-R1GY33-F1
#
_cell.length_a   1.000
_cell.length_b   1.000
_cell.length_c   1.000
_cell.angle_alpha   90.00
_cell.angle_beta   90.00
_cell.angle_gamma   90.00
#
_symmetry.space_group_name_H-M   'P 1'
#
loop_
_entity.id
_entity.type
_entity.pdbx_description
1 polymer ?
#
loop_
_entity_poly.entity_id
_entity_poly.type
_entity_poly.pdbx_seq_one_letter_code
_entity_poly.pdbx_strand_id
1 'polypeptide(L)' 'MKQFTFRLNLSRDEILLMYQGHARRLVVRSEQGLTLELGLDKIRPFVDQEGVRGRFLLKTQDDHRFIGLERIN' A
#
# COMPACT_ATOMS: atom_id res chain seq x y z
N MET A 1 17.57 6.24 -6.04
CA MET A 1 16.20 6.07 -5.49
C MET A 1 15.32 5.35 -6.50
N LYS A 2 14.35 4.55 -6.04
CA LYS A 2 13.37 3.89 -6.91
C LYS A 2 11.95 4.29 -6.54
N GLN A 3 11.07 4.21 -7.54
CA GLN A 3 9.67 4.62 -7.43
C GLN A 3 8.77 3.58 -8.09
N PHE A 4 7.66 3.26 -7.43
CA PHE A 4 6.70 2.30 -7.93
C PHE A 4 5.29 2.84 -7.75
N THR A 5 4.43 2.56 -8.70
CA THR A 5 3.02 2.99 -8.68
C THR A 5 2.10 1.80 -8.67
N PHE A 6 1.04 1.86 -7.88
CA PHE A 6 0.03 0.81 -7.80
C PHE A 6 -1.33 1.42 -7.40
N ARG A 7 -2.40 0.67 -7.64
CA ARG A 7 -3.74 1.04 -7.19
C ARG A 7 -4.15 0.18 -6.00
N LEU A 8 -4.80 0.80 -5.03
CA LEU A 8 -5.54 0.09 -3.99
C LEU A 8 -7.03 0.34 -4.20
N ASN A 9 -7.82 -0.69 -3.98
CA ASN A 9 -9.26 -0.62 -3.91
C ASN A 9 -9.73 -1.64 -2.87
N LEU A 10 -9.51 -1.30 -1.60
CA LEU A 10 -9.89 -2.12 -0.46
C LEU A 10 -11.07 -1.45 0.23
N SER A 11 -12.15 -2.20 0.41
CA SER A 11 -13.30 -1.79 1.21
C SER A 11 -12.95 -1.74 2.69
N ARG A 12 -13.82 -1.08 3.47
CA ARG A 12 -13.74 -1.07 4.93
C ARG A 12 -13.68 -2.48 5.52
N ASP A 13 -14.49 -3.40 5.02
CA ASP A 13 -14.55 -4.77 5.55
C ASP A 13 -13.27 -5.56 5.27
N GLU A 14 -12.69 -5.40 4.08
CA GLU A 14 -11.37 -5.96 3.76
C GLU A 14 -10.29 -5.42 4.69
N ILE A 15 -10.29 -4.11 4.93
CA ILE A 15 -9.35 -3.47 5.86
C ILE A 15 -9.52 -3.99 7.29
N LEU A 16 -10.77 -4.15 7.76
CA LEU A 16 -11.06 -4.70 9.08
C LEU A 16 -10.56 -6.14 9.21
N LEU A 17 -10.83 -6.98 8.22
CA LEU A 17 -10.34 -8.37 8.19
C LEU A 17 -8.80 -8.42 8.21
N MET A 18 -8.13 -7.53 7.47
CA MET A 18 -6.67 -7.45 7.47
C MET A 18 -6.08 -7.02 8.81
N TYR A 19 -6.77 -6.18 9.59
CA TYR A 19 -6.32 -5.79 10.93
C TYR A 19 -6.72 -6.77 12.02
N GLN A 20 -7.83 -7.50 11.85
CA GLN A 20 -8.30 -8.53 12.78
C GLN A 20 -7.51 -9.83 12.62
N GLY A 21 -7.28 -10.27 11.37
CA GLY A 21 -6.32 -11.30 11.06
C GLY A 21 -4.92 -10.74 11.28
N HIS A 22 -4.00 -11.54 11.80
CA HIS A 22 -2.63 -11.10 12.11
C HIS A 22 -1.77 -10.74 10.86
N ALA A 23 -2.38 -10.28 9.77
CA ALA A 23 -1.70 -9.85 8.56
C ALA A 23 -0.84 -8.62 8.88
N ARG A 24 0.47 -8.76 8.64
CA ARG A 24 1.45 -7.68 8.84
C ARG A 24 1.88 -7.03 7.53
N ARG A 25 1.55 -7.66 6.41
CA ARG A 25 2.03 -7.31 5.08
C ARG A 25 0.85 -7.21 4.12
N LEU A 26 0.90 -6.22 3.25
CA LEU A 26 0.06 -6.05 2.09
C LEU A 26 0.90 -6.37 0.85
N VAL A 27 0.37 -7.22 -0.03
CA VAL A 27 0.99 -7.57 -1.30
C VAL A 27 0.19 -6.92 -2.42
N VAL A 28 0.85 -6.19 -3.31
CA VAL A 28 0.22 -5.48 -4.44
C VAL A 28 1.00 -5.71 -5.72
N ARG A 29 0.31 -5.64 -6.86
CA ARG A 29 0.96 -5.58 -8.16
C ARG A 29 1.15 -4.13 -8.58
N SER A 30 2.38 -3.76 -8.89
CA SER A 30 2.71 -2.45 -9.41
C SER A 30 2.35 -2.34 -10.89
N GLU A 31 2.15 -1.12 -11.36
CA GLU A 31 1.91 -0.80 -12.76
C GLU A 31 3.15 -1.09 -13.63
N GLN A 32 4.34 -1.15 -13.02
CA GLN A 32 5.58 -1.61 -13.65
C GLN A 32 5.65 -3.15 -13.77
N GLY A 33 4.64 -3.88 -13.30
CA GLY A 33 4.56 -5.34 -13.39
C GLY A 33 5.26 -6.09 -12.25
N LEU A 34 5.79 -5.39 -11.24
CA LEU A 34 6.44 -6.00 -10.08
C LEU A 34 5.43 -6.32 -8.97
N THR A 35 5.68 -7.38 -8.23
CA THR A 35 4.98 -7.64 -6.96
C THR A 35 5.69 -6.90 -5.84
N LEU A 36 4.98 -6.02 -5.15
CA LEU A 36 5.48 -5.26 -4.01
C LEU A 36 4.88 -5.82 -2.73
N GLU A 37 5.70 -5.92 -1.68
CA GLU A 37 5.25 -6.20 -0.33
C GLU A 37 5.57 -4.99 0.55
N LEU A 38 4.55 -4.52 1.28
CA LEU A 38 4.69 -3.39 2.21
C LEU A 38 4.02 -3.73 3.54
N GLY A 39 4.51 -3.13 4.63
CA GLY A 39 3.86 -3.24 5.93
C GLY A 39 2.45 -2.66 5.86
N LEU A 40 1.47 -3.36 6.44
CA LEU A 40 0.08 -2.89 6.48
C LEU A 40 -0.03 -1.54 7.23
N ASP A 41 0.87 -1.28 8.18
CA ASP A 41 0.98 -0.01 8.89
C ASP A 41 1.21 1.19 7.96
N LYS A 42 1.83 0.97 6.79
CA LYS A 42 2.13 2.04 5.82
C LYS A 42 0.89 2.57 5.12
N ILE A 43 -0.17 1.75 4.99
CA ILE A 43 -1.42 2.20 4.37
C ILE A 43 -2.39 2.82 5.38
N ARG A 44 -2.16 2.64 6.69
CA ARG A 44 -3.05 3.12 7.76
C ARG A 44 -3.41 4.60 7.68
N PRO A 45 -2.48 5.54 7.38
CA PRO A 45 -2.81 6.97 7.25
C PRO A 45 -3.80 7.30 6.11
N PHE A 46 -4.01 6.35 5.19
CA PHE A 46 -4.86 6.53 4.01
C PHE A 46 -6.22 5.86 4.16
N VAL A 47 -6.48 5.18 5.29
CA VAL A 47 -7.76 4.51 5.55
C VAL A 47 -8.80 5.51 6.03
N ASP A 48 -9.92 5.56 5.32
CA ASP A 48 -11.10 6.35 5.67
C ASP A 48 -12.31 5.43 5.96
N GLN A 49 -13.51 6.03 6.08
CA GLN A 49 -14.73 5.27 6.36
C GLN A 49 -15.12 4.30 5.23
N GLU A 50 -14.67 4.53 4.00
CA GLU A 50 -14.94 3.70 2.84
C GLU A 50 -13.86 2.63 2.59
N GLY A 51 -12.76 2.68 3.34
CA GLY A 51 -11.60 1.80 3.23
C GLY A 51 -10.37 2.53 2.71
N VAL A 52 -9.68 1.95 1.72
CA VAL A 52 -8.51 2.55 1.07
C VAL A 52 -8.67 2.43 -0.43
N ARG A 53 -8.79 3.58 -1.11
CA ARG A 53 -8.94 3.64 -2.57
C ARG A 53 -8.03 4.69 -3.16
N GLY A 54 -7.54 4.45 -4.36
CA GLY A 54 -6.75 5.40 -5.15
C GLY A 54 -5.45 4.82 -5.68
N ARG A 55 -4.66 5.69 -6.32
CA ARG A 55 -3.33 5.36 -6.83
C ARG A 55 -2.27 5.87 -5.87
N PHE A 56 -1.21 5.09 -5.71
CA PHE A 56 -0.17 5.30 -4.72
C PHE A 56 1.20 5.30 -5.38
N LEU A 57 2.08 6.17 -4.88
CA LEU A 57 3.50 6.23 -5.20
C LEU A 57 4.31 5.75 -3.99
N LEU A 58 4.96 4.60 -4.14
CA LEU A 58 5.95 4.11 -3.18
C LEU A 58 7.32 4.62 -3.57
N LYS A 59 7.99 5.33 -2.66
CA LYS A 59 9.38 5.77 -2.79
C LYS A 59 10.27 4.85 -1.95
N THR A 60 11.36 4.37 -2.55
CA THR A 60 12.37 3.56 -1.86
C THR A 60 13.78 4.05 -2.13
N GLN A 61 14.71 3.65 -1.29
CA GLN A 61 16.13 3.69 -1.59
C GLN A 61 16.48 2.70 -2.70
N ASP A 62 17.70 2.76 -3.23
CA ASP A 62 18.16 1.86 -4.30
C ASP A 62 18.24 0.40 -3.87
N ASP A 63 18.45 0.17 -2.57
CA ASP A 63 18.38 -1.11 -1.87
C ASP A 63 16.93 -1.54 -1.51
N HIS A 64 15.92 -0.85 -2.03
CA HIS A 64 14.48 -1.07 -1.80
C HIS A 64 13.98 -0.78 -0.37
N ARG A 65 14.78 -0.16 0.51
CA ARG A 65 14.27 0.30 1.81
C ARG A 65 13.20 1.37 1.63
N PHE A 66 12.11 1.25 2.41
CA PHE A 66 10.99 2.21 2.40
C PHE A 66 11.45 3.63 2.74
N ILE A 67 11.05 4.60 1.91
CA ILE A 67 11.21 6.04 2.19
C ILE A 67 9.86 6.66 2.50
N GLY A 68 8.84 6.40 1.68
CA GLY A 68 7.53 7.02 1.84
C GLY A 68 6.48 6.43 0.93
N LEU A 69 5.23 6.71 1.28
CA LEU A 69 4.05 6.36 0.49
C LEU A 69 3.20 7.63 0.34
N GLU A 70 2.78 7.92 -0.89
CA GLU A 70 1.95 9.09 -1.22
C GLU A 70 0.73 8.63 -2.02
N ARG A 71 -0.46 9.13 -1.69
CA ARG A 71 -1.64 9.00 -2.55
C ARG A 71 -1.51 10.04 -3.67
N ILE A 72 -1.43 9.59 -4.91
CA ILE A 72 -1.32 10.43 -6.11
C ILE A 72 -2.60 10.25 -6.91
N ASN A 73 -3.36 11.33 -7.10
CA ASN A 73 -4.70 11.35 -7.69
C ASN A 73 -4.88 10.41 -8.90
#